data_AF-A0A829EZM6-F1
#
_entry.id   AF-A0A829EZM6-F1
#
_cell.length_a   1.000
_cell.length_b   1.000
_cell.length_c   1.000
_cell.angle_alpha   90.00
_cell.angle_beta   90.00
_cell.angle_gamma   90.00
#
_symmetry.space_group_name_H-M   'P 1'
#
loop_
_entity.id
_entity.type
_entity.pdbx_description
1 polymer ?
#
loop_
_entity_poly.entity_id
_entity_poly.type
_entity_poly.pdbx_seq_one_letter_code
_entity_poly.pdbx_strand_id
1 'polypeptide(L)'
;EFIVQIGILDDFQTNRADGSSTGISKQQAEQNRVIANKILVQYYKEFQERNPNLAVYNAVIHNDEISPHLHLNIVPVAEGYKRGVQKQPSFNKALVQQGIHADKDNGRVLFNNFRNQEVDSIERLMNDYGWKRDIVGTNKIKDIHEYKEIMSEISELRQTAVKERESVSDELRYISRQREENERDKALMASERAKIEEEKKNMLNVKKEMAVIFQKDMVPLESFKRLPDGSYHLSGNDFVDLYQRATRATNAKRNADNMSEQYLQMLEQNTELNEYVATLEEERHLSGRKQLADLQVENKKLKEENRSLRQRLERLKNAFQKSITRLSIRFGLAEKDMGLSEELEV
;
A
#
# COMPACT_ATOMS: atom_id res chain seq x y z
N GLU A 1 -30.21 27.60 29.49
CA GLU A 1 -29.90 27.81 28.07
C GLU A 1 -30.17 26.53 27.30
N PHE A 2 -30.69 26.65 26.09
CA PHE A 2 -30.77 25.60 25.09
C PHE A 2 -29.93 26.02 23.89
N ILE A 3 -29.17 25.08 23.33
CA ILE A 3 -28.41 25.29 22.10
C ILE A 3 -29.06 24.45 21.02
N VAL A 4 -29.40 25.09 19.91
CA VAL A 4 -30.00 24.43 18.74
C VAL A 4 -29.07 24.62 17.56
N GLN A 5 -28.51 23.53 17.05
CA GLN A 5 -27.62 23.51 15.90
C GLN A 5 -28.26 22.74 14.75
N ILE A 6 -28.11 23.25 13.53
CA ILE A 6 -28.55 22.58 12.30
C ILE A 6 -27.30 22.20 11.51
N GLY A 7 -27.22 20.93 11.10
CA GLY A 7 -26.08 20.39 10.34
C GLY A 7 -24.84 20.06 11.16
N ILE A 8 -23.89 19.42 10.50
CA ILE A 8 -22.55 19.11 11.01
C ILE A 8 -21.52 20.10 10.45
N LEU A 9 -20.29 20.07 10.97
CA LEU A 9 -19.21 20.98 10.54
C LEU A 9 -18.98 20.93 9.02
N ASP A 10 -19.03 19.72 8.44
CA ASP A 10 -18.77 19.48 7.01
C ASP A 10 -19.80 20.13 6.09
N ASP A 11 -21.01 20.43 6.58
CA ASP A 11 -22.05 21.10 5.80
C ASP A 11 -21.73 22.57 5.52
N PHE A 12 -20.77 23.16 6.26
CA PHE A 12 -20.52 24.61 6.28
C PHE A 12 -19.08 25.00 5.93
N GLN A 13 -18.23 24.03 5.55
CA GLN A 13 -16.83 24.26 5.20
C GLN A 13 -16.43 23.44 3.98
N THR A 14 -15.43 23.91 3.22
CA THR A 14 -14.94 23.20 2.01
C THR A 14 -13.83 22.19 2.32
N ASN A 15 -13.11 22.42 3.42
CA ASN A 15 -11.99 21.61 3.86
C ASN A 15 -12.17 21.28 5.35
N ARG A 16 -11.80 20.06 5.74
CA ARG A 16 -11.73 19.62 7.14
C ARG A 16 -10.44 20.14 7.79
N ALA A 17 -10.32 19.96 9.11
CA ALA A 17 -9.15 20.38 9.89
C ALA A 17 -7.84 19.72 9.42
N ASP A 18 -7.90 18.51 8.85
CA ASP A 18 -6.76 17.79 8.29
C ASP A 18 -6.39 18.21 6.85
N GLY A 19 -7.12 19.17 6.26
CA GLY A 19 -6.92 19.66 4.90
C GLY A 19 -7.65 18.84 3.82
N SER A 20 -8.32 17.74 4.18
CA SER A 20 -9.13 16.97 3.23
C SER A 20 -10.37 17.76 2.78
N SER A 21 -10.82 17.55 1.54
CA SER A 21 -12.03 18.21 1.04
C SER A 21 -13.28 17.57 1.61
N THR A 22 -14.27 18.38 1.98
CA THR A 22 -15.62 17.93 2.35
C THR A 22 -16.48 17.57 1.14
N GLY A 23 -16.02 17.88 -0.07
CA GLY A 23 -16.76 17.61 -1.32
C GLY A 23 -17.80 18.68 -1.69
N ILE A 24 -18.00 19.70 -0.85
CA ILE A 24 -18.92 20.81 -1.14
C ILE A 24 -18.18 22.07 -1.60
N SER A 25 -18.81 22.82 -2.51
CA SER A 25 -18.28 24.10 -2.99
C SER A 25 -18.49 25.22 -1.97
N LYS A 26 -17.71 26.32 -2.08
CA LYS A 26 -17.92 27.52 -1.25
C LYS A 26 -19.35 28.08 -1.38
N GLN A 27 -19.91 28.05 -2.59
CA GLN A 27 -21.28 28.51 -2.85
C GLN A 27 -22.30 27.63 -2.14
N GLN A 28 -22.07 26.31 -2.12
CA GLN A 28 -22.94 25.36 -1.44
C GLN A 28 -22.85 25.48 0.08
N ALA A 29 -21.65 25.66 0.63
CA ALA A 29 -21.46 25.94 2.06
C ALA A 29 -22.21 27.21 2.50
N GLU A 30 -22.14 28.28 1.70
CA GLU A 30 -22.88 29.52 1.97
C GLU A 30 -24.40 29.33 1.86
N GLN A 31 -24.85 28.59 0.84
CA GLN A 31 -26.27 28.25 0.69
C GLN A 31 -26.78 27.44 1.89
N ASN A 32 -25.99 26.49 2.38
CA ASN A 32 -26.30 25.71 3.58
C ASN A 32 -26.43 26.60 4.81
N ARG A 33 -25.54 27.60 4.99
CA ARG A 33 -25.65 28.59 6.08
C ARG A 33 -26.95 29.38 6.00
N VAL A 34 -27.35 29.82 4.80
CA VAL A 34 -28.62 30.55 4.60
C VAL A 34 -29.82 29.67 4.96
N ILE A 35 -29.82 28.40 4.55
CA ILE A 35 -30.89 27.44 4.87
C ILE A 35 -30.96 27.19 6.37
N ALA A 36 -29.82 26.89 7.02
CA ALA A 36 -29.74 26.66 8.46
C ALA A 36 -30.27 27.86 9.26
N ASN A 37 -29.88 29.08 8.87
CA ASN A 37 -30.40 30.30 9.51
C ASN A 37 -31.92 30.45 9.36
N LYS A 38 -32.49 30.15 8.18
CA LYS A 38 -33.95 30.20 7.98
C LYS A 38 -34.67 29.20 8.89
N ILE A 39 -34.14 27.98 9.03
CA ILE A 39 -34.67 26.96 9.92
C ILE A 39 -34.61 27.43 11.38
N LEU A 40 -33.47 27.94 11.84
CA LEU A 40 -33.29 28.43 13.22
C LEU A 40 -34.22 29.61 13.54
N VAL A 41 -34.36 30.56 12.62
CA VAL A 41 -35.28 31.71 12.78
C VAL A 41 -36.73 31.23 12.86
N GLN A 42 -37.13 30.29 12.01
CA GLN A 42 -38.49 29.76 12.04
C GLN A 42 -38.75 28.94 13.30
N TYR A 43 -37.79 28.13 13.72
CA TYR A 43 -37.85 27.38 14.98
C TYR A 43 -38.07 28.30 16.18
N TYR A 44 -37.32 29.41 16.26
CA TYR A 44 -37.47 30.42 17.30
C TYR A 44 -38.84 31.10 17.28
N LYS A 45 -39.32 31.52 16.10
CA LYS A 45 -40.64 32.19 15.96
C LYS A 45 -41.78 31.34 16.49
N GLU A 46 -41.73 30.03 16.22
CA GLU A 46 -42.76 29.09 16.67
C GLU A 46 -42.51 28.56 18.11
N PHE A 47 -41.33 28.80 18.69
CA PHE A 47 -40.93 28.24 19.99
C PHE A 47 -41.86 28.66 21.12
N GLN A 48 -42.16 29.96 21.20
CA GLN A 48 -42.96 30.50 22.30
C GLN A 48 -44.42 30.00 22.25
N GLU A 49 -44.94 29.73 21.05
CA GLU A 49 -46.29 29.18 20.85
C GLU A 49 -46.39 27.73 21.32
N ARG A 50 -45.36 26.91 21.04
CA ARG A 50 -45.27 25.54 21.54
C ARG A 50 -44.99 25.46 23.03
N ASN A 51 -44.30 26.46 23.59
CA ASN A 51 -43.80 26.48 24.96
C ASN A 51 -44.27 27.72 25.74
N PRO A 52 -45.58 27.87 26.01
CA PRO A 52 -46.14 29.06 26.64
C PRO A 52 -45.61 29.32 28.06
N ASN A 53 -45.12 28.28 28.75
CA ASN A 53 -44.55 28.40 30.10
C ASN A 53 -43.02 28.57 30.12
N LEU A 54 -42.36 28.60 28.95
CA LEU A 54 -40.93 28.89 28.84
C LEU A 54 -40.75 30.27 28.20
N ALA A 55 -40.62 31.30 29.03
CA ALA A 55 -40.46 32.66 28.56
C ALA A 55 -39.03 32.87 28.04
N VAL A 56 -38.87 33.21 26.76
CA VAL A 56 -37.56 33.52 26.19
C VAL A 56 -37.14 34.92 26.59
N TYR A 57 -35.98 35.07 27.22
CA TYR A 57 -35.40 36.38 27.56
C TYR A 57 -34.22 36.77 26.66
N ASN A 58 -33.57 35.80 26.02
CA ASN A 58 -32.52 36.07 25.04
C ASN A 58 -32.47 34.97 23.97
N ALA A 59 -32.25 35.35 22.71
CA ALA A 59 -32.15 34.44 21.57
C ALA A 59 -31.08 34.99 20.62
N VAL A 60 -29.96 34.27 20.47
CA VAL A 60 -28.80 34.72 19.66
C VAL A 60 -28.40 33.62 18.70
N ILE A 61 -28.31 33.94 17.41
CA ILE A 61 -27.78 33.03 16.40
C ILE A 61 -26.32 33.40 16.13
N HIS A 62 -25.41 32.47 16.39
CA HIS A 62 -23.98 32.60 16.08
C HIS A 62 -23.72 32.15 14.65
N ASN A 63 -23.21 33.06 13.84
CA ASN A 63 -22.83 32.81 12.44
C ASN A 63 -21.32 32.98 12.21
N ASP A 64 -20.61 33.47 13.22
CA ASP A 64 -19.17 33.65 13.31
C ASP A 64 -18.41 32.35 13.62
N GLU A 65 -19.13 31.29 14.01
CA GLU A 65 -18.58 29.94 14.17
C GLU A 65 -18.77 29.08 12.90
N ILE A 66 -18.16 27.88 12.90
CA ILE A 66 -18.18 26.97 11.74
C ILE A 66 -19.61 26.50 11.44
N SER A 67 -20.40 26.14 12.46
CA SER A 67 -21.79 25.72 12.29
C SER A 67 -22.74 26.77 12.88
N PRO A 68 -23.73 27.27 12.10
CA PRO A 68 -24.75 28.15 12.64
C PRO A 68 -25.56 27.48 13.76
N HIS A 69 -25.65 28.15 14.91
CA HIS A 69 -26.40 27.63 16.05
C HIS A 69 -27.07 28.76 16.84
N LEU A 70 -28.20 28.44 17.46
CA LEU A 70 -29.04 29.33 18.25
C LEU A 70 -28.83 29.05 19.74
N HIS A 71 -28.44 30.07 20.48
CA HIS A 71 -28.51 30.12 21.93
C HIS A 71 -29.86 30.67 22.36
N LEU A 72 -30.66 29.83 23.01
CA LEU A 72 -31.99 30.16 23.49
C LEU A 72 -32.02 30.14 25.02
N ASN A 73 -32.23 31.32 25.59
CA ASN A 73 -32.16 31.56 27.01
C ASN A 73 -33.55 31.84 27.54
N ILE A 74 -34.02 30.96 28.43
CA ILE A 74 -35.41 30.92 28.90
C ILE A 74 -35.52 31.01 30.41
N VAL A 75 -36.68 31.51 30.87
CA VAL A 75 -37.15 31.42 32.25
C VAL A 75 -38.36 30.49 32.28
N PRO A 76 -38.30 29.35 32.97
CA PRO A 76 -39.43 28.45 33.09
C PRO A 76 -40.40 28.98 34.13
N VAL A 77 -41.56 29.46 33.72
CA VAL A 77 -42.53 30.13 34.58
C VAL A 77 -43.63 29.16 34.97
N ALA A 78 -43.71 28.86 36.27
CA ALA A 78 -44.75 28.01 36.83
C ALA A 78 -45.61 28.76 37.84
N GLU A 79 -46.91 28.46 37.83
CA GLU A 79 -47.91 29.13 38.68
C GLU A 79 -48.60 28.15 39.64
N GLY A 80 -49.45 28.66 40.54
CA GLY A 80 -50.27 27.82 41.43
C GLY A 80 -49.49 27.17 42.57
N TYR A 81 -48.51 27.87 43.15
CA TYR A 81 -47.87 27.42 44.39
C TYR A 81 -48.70 27.81 45.62
N LYS A 82 -48.94 26.86 46.52
CA LYS A 82 -49.74 27.06 47.73
C LYS A 82 -48.97 27.72 48.88
N ARG A 83 -47.63 27.75 48.81
CA ARG A 83 -46.73 28.33 49.81
C ARG A 83 -45.76 29.26 49.11
N GLY A 84 -45.55 30.47 49.65
CA GLY A 84 -44.66 31.47 49.08
C GLY A 84 -45.26 32.21 47.87
N VAL A 85 -44.39 32.68 46.98
CA VAL A 85 -44.80 33.41 45.76
C VAL A 85 -45.56 32.47 44.83
N GLN A 86 -46.76 32.88 44.39
CA GLN A 86 -47.64 32.01 43.58
C GLN A 86 -47.07 31.68 42.20
N LYS A 87 -46.26 32.58 41.64
CA LYS A 87 -45.60 32.48 40.34
C LYS A 87 -44.09 32.49 40.56
N GLN A 88 -43.41 31.41 40.18
CA GLN A 88 -41.97 31.28 40.39
C GLN A 88 -41.30 30.37 39.36
N PRO A 89 -39.98 30.44 39.21
CA PRO A 89 -39.26 29.59 38.27
C PRO A 89 -39.33 28.11 38.66
N SER A 90 -39.83 27.26 37.78
CA SER A 90 -39.75 25.82 37.95
C SER A 90 -39.91 25.09 36.62
N PHE A 91 -38.81 24.48 36.17
CA PHE A 91 -38.76 23.82 34.87
C PHE A 91 -39.76 22.67 34.73
N ASN A 92 -39.72 21.69 35.64
CA ASN A 92 -40.61 20.53 35.56
C ASN A 92 -42.09 20.94 35.67
N LYS A 93 -42.42 21.86 36.58
CA LYS A 93 -43.81 22.30 36.75
C LYS A 93 -44.30 23.11 35.54
N ALA A 94 -43.44 23.96 34.97
CA ALA A 94 -43.74 24.70 33.73
C ALA A 94 -44.03 23.74 32.58
N LEU A 95 -43.21 22.71 32.38
CA LEU A 95 -43.42 21.69 31.33
C LEU A 95 -44.74 20.93 31.54
N VAL A 96 -45.04 20.51 32.76
CA VAL A 96 -46.32 19.83 33.05
C VAL A 96 -47.52 20.76 32.83
N GLN A 97 -47.42 22.04 33.20
CA GLN A 97 -48.49 23.02 33.04
C GLN A 97 -48.79 23.34 31.58
N GLN A 98 -47.79 23.27 30.69
CA GLN A 98 -47.99 23.40 29.24
C GLN A 98 -48.34 22.07 28.54
N GLY A 99 -48.63 21.01 29.30
CA GLY A 99 -49.17 19.76 28.75
C GLY A 99 -48.15 18.67 28.44
N ILE A 100 -46.87 18.82 28.81
CA ILE A 100 -45.88 17.74 28.63
C ILE A 100 -46.14 16.64 29.65
N HIS A 101 -46.28 15.40 29.16
CA HIS A 101 -46.54 14.24 30.01
C HIS A 101 -45.35 13.95 30.94
N ALA A 102 -45.61 13.96 32.25
CA ALA A 102 -44.67 13.50 33.27
C ALA A 102 -44.93 12.03 33.63
N ASP A 103 -43.85 11.27 33.81
CA ASP A 103 -43.92 10.01 34.54
C ASP A 103 -43.82 10.30 36.05
N LYS A 104 -44.64 9.63 36.86
CA LYS A 104 -44.67 9.82 38.32
C LYS A 104 -43.36 9.38 38.97
N ASP A 105 -42.66 8.41 38.37
CA ASP A 105 -41.50 7.76 38.97
C ASP A 105 -40.16 8.19 38.34
N ASN A 106 -40.20 8.93 37.22
CA ASN A 106 -38.98 9.28 36.48
C ASN A 106 -39.03 10.67 35.83
N GLY A 107 -38.44 11.67 36.51
CA GLY A 107 -38.31 13.03 36.00
C GLY A 107 -37.53 13.18 34.69
N ARG A 108 -36.72 12.18 34.29
CA ARG A 108 -36.03 12.21 32.98
C ARG A 108 -36.99 12.02 31.81
N VAL A 109 -38.10 11.31 32.02
CA VAL A 109 -39.12 11.10 30.98
C VAL A 109 -39.75 12.43 30.58
N LEU A 110 -40.01 13.32 31.55
CA LEU A 110 -40.56 14.65 31.27
C LEU A 110 -39.66 15.47 30.35
N PHE A 111 -38.36 15.54 30.66
CA PHE A 111 -37.40 16.26 29.81
C PHE A 111 -37.26 15.59 28.44
N ASN A 112 -37.22 14.26 28.36
CA ASN A 112 -37.12 13.55 27.10
C ASN A 112 -38.35 13.80 26.20
N ASN A 113 -39.55 13.83 26.78
CA ASN A 113 -40.78 14.13 26.03
C ASN A 113 -40.74 15.55 25.46
N PHE A 114 -40.35 16.53 26.28
CA PHE A 114 -40.13 17.91 25.82
C PHE A 114 -39.07 17.98 24.71
N ARG A 115 -37.90 17.34 24.92
CA ARG A 115 -36.83 17.31 23.93
C ARG A 115 -37.30 16.70 22.62
N ASN A 116 -38.01 15.58 22.66
CA ASN A 116 -38.51 14.90 21.46
C ASN A 116 -39.48 15.79 20.69
N GLN A 117 -40.41 16.48 21.38
CA GLN A 117 -41.30 17.44 20.73
C GLN A 117 -40.53 18.58 20.03
N GLU A 118 -39.50 19.14 20.66
CA GLU A 118 -38.69 20.20 20.04
C GLU A 118 -37.87 19.69 18.86
N VAL A 119 -37.33 18.49 19.00
CA VAL A 119 -36.60 17.79 17.94
C VAL A 119 -37.51 17.49 16.74
N ASP A 120 -38.73 17.01 16.97
CA ASP A 120 -39.73 16.76 15.92
C ASP A 120 -40.11 18.05 15.18
N SER A 121 -40.19 19.17 15.91
CA SER A 121 -40.42 20.49 15.30
C SER A 121 -39.26 20.91 14.40
N ILE A 122 -38.01 20.69 14.82
CA ILE A 122 -36.83 20.99 14.00
C ILE A 122 -36.80 20.09 12.77
N GLU A 123 -37.06 18.79 12.94
CA GLU A 123 -37.07 17.81 11.85
C GLU A 123 -38.11 18.15 10.78
N ARG A 124 -39.32 18.56 11.19
CA ARG A 124 -40.33 19.11 10.27
C ARG A 124 -39.80 20.30 9.47
N LEU A 125 -39.20 21.28 10.16
CA LEU A 125 -38.65 22.49 9.51
C LEU A 125 -37.48 22.17 8.58
N MET A 126 -36.64 21.18 8.92
CA MET A 126 -35.56 20.70 8.06
C MET A 126 -36.11 20.07 6.77
N ASN A 127 -37.17 19.25 6.90
CA ASN A 127 -37.80 18.58 5.76
C ASN A 127 -38.35 19.57 4.71
N ASP A 128 -38.84 20.74 5.14
CA ASP A 128 -39.30 21.81 4.23
C ASP A 128 -38.19 22.32 3.28
N TYR A 129 -36.92 22.15 3.66
CA TYR A 129 -35.75 22.49 2.85
C TYR A 129 -35.03 21.26 2.26
N GLY A 130 -35.63 20.07 2.36
CA GLY A 130 -35.05 18.82 1.87
C GLY A 130 -33.91 18.27 2.71
N TRP A 131 -33.72 18.78 3.94
CA TRP A 131 -32.72 18.27 4.87
C TRP A 131 -33.33 17.16 5.73
N LYS A 132 -32.64 16.03 5.81
CA LYS A 132 -33.04 14.91 6.66
C LYS A 132 -32.20 14.89 7.92
N ARG A 133 -32.83 14.49 9.02
CA ARG A 133 -32.16 14.34 10.29
C ARG A 133 -31.50 12.96 10.36
N ASP A 134 -30.20 12.96 10.68
CA ASP A 134 -29.49 11.75 11.04
C ASP A 134 -29.63 11.46 12.55
N ILE A 135 -29.94 10.21 12.88
CA ILE A 135 -30.02 9.75 14.28
C ILE A 135 -28.61 9.38 14.73
N VAL A 136 -27.88 10.39 15.19
CA VAL A 136 -26.59 10.22 15.86
C VAL A 136 -26.83 10.02 17.36
N GLY A 137 -26.03 9.16 18.00
CA GLY A 137 -26.17 8.84 19.43
C GLY A 137 -26.04 10.07 20.34
N THR A 138 -26.32 9.90 21.64
CA THR A 138 -26.10 10.98 22.62
C THR A 138 -24.64 11.03 23.01
N ASN A 139 -23.89 12.04 22.53
CA ASN A 139 -22.52 12.28 22.98
C ASN A 139 -22.49 12.50 24.51
N LYS A 140 -21.64 11.77 25.24
CA LYS A 140 -21.47 11.97 26.70
C LYS A 140 -20.38 12.97 27.08
N ILE A 141 -19.72 13.59 26.10
CA ILE A 141 -18.75 14.67 26.31
C ILE A 141 -19.54 15.91 26.70
N LYS A 142 -19.30 16.41 27.92
CA LYS A 142 -20.05 17.54 28.48
C LYS A 142 -19.40 18.89 28.18
N ASP A 143 -18.11 18.91 27.89
CA ASP A 143 -17.32 20.12 27.65
C ASP A 143 -16.86 20.21 26.19
N ILE A 144 -17.07 21.37 25.57
CA ILE A 144 -16.65 21.65 24.20
C ILE A 144 -15.11 21.65 24.07
N HIS A 145 -14.37 21.98 25.13
CA HIS A 145 -12.90 21.92 25.13
C HIS A 145 -12.41 20.48 25.07
N GLU A 146 -13.00 19.60 25.88
CA GLU A 146 -12.72 18.16 25.85
C GLU A 146 -13.04 17.57 24.46
N TYR A 147 -14.15 18.00 23.84
CA TYR A 147 -14.46 17.62 22.46
C TYR A 147 -13.41 18.11 21.46
N LYS A 148 -12.97 19.37 21.56
CA LYS A 148 -11.95 19.95 20.67
C LYS A 148 -10.59 19.27 20.83
N GLU A 149 -10.18 18.95 22.05
CA GLU A 149 -8.93 18.20 22.32
C GLU A 149 -8.98 16.81 21.69
N ILE A 150 -10.08 16.07 21.89
CA ILE A 150 -10.27 14.74 21.30
C ILE A 150 -10.25 14.83 19.77
N MET A 151 -10.91 15.82 19.18
CA MET A 151 -10.92 16.00 17.73
C MET A 151 -9.54 16.38 17.18
N SER A 152 -8.75 17.16 17.94
CA SER A 152 -7.36 17.46 17.60
C SER A 152 -6.51 16.19 17.61
N GLU A 153 -6.63 15.38 18.66
CA GLU A 153 -5.89 14.11 18.79
C GLU A 153 -6.27 13.13 17.66
N ILE A 154 -7.56 13.02 17.32
CA ILE A 154 -8.02 12.23 16.17
C ILE A 154 -7.44 12.77 14.86
N SER A 155 -7.41 14.08 14.67
CA SER A 155 -6.83 14.70 13.47
C SER A 155 -5.33 14.41 13.34
N GLU A 156 -4.58 14.48 14.43
CA GLU A 156 -3.14 14.16 14.46
C GLU A 156 -2.90 12.68 14.14
N LEU A 157 -3.70 11.78 14.71
CA LEU A 157 -3.65 10.35 14.43
C LEU A 157 -3.93 10.06 12.95
N ARG A 158 -4.96 10.70 12.37
CA ARG A 158 -5.27 10.59 10.93
C ARG A 158 -4.12 11.06 10.06
N GLN A 159 -3.54 12.21 10.37
CA GLN A 159 -2.44 12.77 9.59
C GLN A 159 -1.19 11.87 9.66
N THR A 160 -0.95 11.23 10.81
CA THR A 160 0.13 10.26 10.97
C THR A 160 -0.13 9.00 10.13
N ALA A 161 -1.35 8.47 10.16
CA ALA A 161 -1.73 7.30 9.37
C ALA A 161 -1.61 7.55 7.85
N VAL A 162 -1.97 8.75 7.38
CA VAL A 162 -1.79 9.13 5.96
C VAL A 162 -0.31 9.13 5.58
N LYS A 163 0.55 9.75 6.39
CA LYS A 163 2.01 9.79 6.14
C LYS A 163 2.62 8.39 6.13
N GLU A 164 2.23 7.52 7.05
CA GLU A 164 2.68 6.13 7.08
C GLU A 164 2.23 5.36 5.83
N ARG A 165 0.99 5.56 5.38
CA ARG A 165 0.48 4.94 4.16
C ARG A 165 1.23 5.41 2.91
N GLU A 166 1.53 6.69 2.79
CA GLU A 166 2.33 7.23 1.68
C GLU A 166 3.74 6.63 1.68
N SER A 167 4.39 6.56 2.85
CA SER A 167 5.71 5.93 3.01
C SER A 167 5.71 4.47 2.56
N VAL A 168 4.71 3.69 2.98
CA VAL A 168 4.57 2.27 2.59
C VAL A 168 4.33 2.14 1.08
N SER A 169 3.54 3.04 0.48
CA SER A 169 3.30 3.06 -0.95
C SER A 169 4.57 3.32 -1.76
N ASP A 170 5.42 4.24 -1.29
CA ASP A 170 6.70 4.55 -1.94
C ASP A 170 7.69 3.38 -1.86
N GLU A 171 7.78 2.71 -0.71
CA GLU A 171 8.59 1.49 -0.55
C GLU A 171 8.13 0.36 -1.48
N LEU A 172 6.81 0.13 -1.60
CA LEU A 172 6.23 -0.84 -2.54
C LEU A 172 6.63 -0.52 -3.98
N ARG A 173 6.59 0.76 -4.37
CA ARG A 173 6.97 1.20 -5.71
C ARG A 173 8.46 1.03 -5.99
N TYR A 174 9.30 1.19 -4.98
CA TYR A 174 10.73 0.90 -5.06
C TYR A 174 11.00 -0.60 -5.25
N ILE A 175 10.38 -1.46 -4.43
CA ILE A 175 10.52 -2.92 -4.52
C ILE A 175 10.04 -3.44 -5.87
N SER A 176 8.96 -2.90 -6.42
CA SER A 176 8.45 -3.29 -7.74
C SER A 176 9.46 -3.02 -8.85
N ARG A 177 10.12 -1.85 -8.82
CA ARG A 177 11.17 -1.50 -9.80
C ARG A 177 12.36 -2.46 -9.71
N GLN A 178 12.81 -2.76 -8.48
CA GLN A 178 13.91 -3.71 -8.26
C GLN A 178 13.58 -5.13 -8.74
N ARG A 179 12.31 -5.55 -8.68
CA ARG A 179 11.89 -6.85 -9.25
C ARG A 179 11.97 -6.87 -10.77
N GLU A 180 11.50 -5.82 -11.43
CA GLU A 180 11.57 -5.72 -12.90
C GLU A 180 13.02 -5.73 -13.41
N GLU A 181 13.94 -5.02 -12.74
CA GLU A 181 15.36 -5.04 -13.07
C GLU A 181 15.96 -6.44 -12.94
N ASN A 182 15.70 -7.13 -11.82
CA ASN A 182 16.18 -8.50 -11.61
C ASN A 182 15.64 -9.51 -12.64
N GLU A 183 14.41 -9.32 -13.13
CA GLU A 183 13.86 -10.18 -14.18
C GLU A 183 14.54 -9.95 -15.54
N ARG A 184 14.88 -8.69 -15.87
CA ARG A 184 15.63 -8.36 -17.09
C ARG A 184 17.03 -8.97 -17.07
N ASP A 185 17.74 -8.88 -15.95
CA ASP A 185 19.08 -9.43 -15.81
C ASP A 185 19.08 -10.96 -15.95
N LYS A 186 18.08 -11.65 -15.38
CA LYS A 186 17.90 -13.10 -15.57
C LYS A 186 17.69 -13.47 -17.03
N ALA A 187 16.90 -12.70 -17.77
CA ALA A 187 16.65 -12.95 -19.19
C ALA A 187 17.93 -12.77 -20.03
N LEU A 188 18.74 -11.74 -19.73
CA LEU A 188 20.01 -11.50 -20.41
C LEU A 188 20.98 -12.68 -20.19
N MET A 189 21.13 -13.11 -18.94
CA MET A 189 22.01 -14.23 -18.58
C MET A 189 21.57 -15.55 -19.23
N ALA A 190 20.26 -15.78 -19.40
CA ALA A 190 19.76 -16.95 -20.11
C ALA A 190 20.11 -16.91 -21.61
N SER A 191 20.03 -15.74 -22.24
CA SER A 191 20.39 -15.56 -23.66
C SER A 191 21.88 -15.79 -23.90
N GLU A 192 22.77 -15.32 -23.01
CA GLU A 192 24.21 -15.51 -23.15
C GLU A 192 24.60 -16.99 -23.02
N ARG A 193 23.98 -17.72 -22.07
CA ARG A 193 24.21 -19.17 -21.93
C ARG A 193 23.84 -19.96 -23.18
N ALA A 194 22.76 -19.57 -23.88
CA ALA A 194 22.34 -20.24 -25.11
C ALA A 194 23.38 -20.07 -26.24
N LYS A 195 23.97 -18.88 -26.37
CA LYS A 195 25.03 -18.61 -27.37
C LYS A 195 26.28 -19.45 -27.14
N ILE A 196 26.71 -19.55 -25.88
CA ILE A 196 27.89 -20.36 -25.50
C ILE A 196 27.68 -21.84 -25.86
N GLU A 197 26.47 -22.36 -25.65
CA GLU A 197 26.17 -23.77 -25.96
C GLU A 197 26.18 -24.06 -27.47
N GLU A 198 25.73 -23.10 -28.28
CA GLU A 198 25.77 -23.18 -29.75
C GLU A 198 27.22 -23.19 -30.27
N GLU A 199 28.09 -22.32 -29.74
CA GLU A 199 29.51 -22.28 -30.09
C GLU A 199 30.24 -23.58 -29.74
N LYS A 200 29.95 -24.18 -28.57
CA LYS A 200 30.50 -25.48 -28.18
C LYS A 200 30.16 -26.59 -29.17
N LYS A 201 28.94 -26.61 -29.69
CA LYS A 201 28.48 -27.61 -30.68
C LYS A 201 29.22 -27.47 -32.02
N ASN A 202 29.47 -26.24 -32.46
CA ASN A 202 30.21 -25.96 -33.69
C ASN A 202 31.67 -26.42 -33.60
N MET A 203 32.33 -26.21 -32.46
CA MET A 203 33.70 -26.64 -32.22
C MET A 203 33.88 -28.17 -32.27
N LEU A 204 32.89 -28.92 -31.77
CA LEU A 204 32.91 -30.39 -31.78
C LEU A 204 32.85 -30.97 -33.21
N ASN A 205 32.16 -30.28 -34.13
CA ASN A 205 32.04 -30.72 -35.53
C ASN A 205 33.37 -30.57 -36.28
N VAL A 206 34.06 -29.44 -36.11
CA VAL A 206 35.39 -29.20 -36.72
C VAL A 206 36.41 -30.27 -36.30
N LYS A 207 36.36 -30.68 -35.02
CA LYS A 207 37.25 -31.72 -34.48
C LYS A 207 37.05 -33.09 -35.14
N LYS A 208 35.82 -33.43 -35.57
CA LYS A 208 35.53 -34.70 -36.25
C LYS A 208 36.04 -34.71 -37.69
N GLU A 209 35.97 -33.60 -38.40
CA GLU A 209 36.43 -33.48 -39.78
C GLU A 209 37.96 -33.63 -39.90
N MET A 210 38.72 -33.10 -38.93
CA MET A 210 40.18 -33.22 -38.90
C MET A 210 40.72 -34.65 -38.73
N ALA A 211 39.94 -35.57 -38.14
CA ALA A 211 40.40 -36.94 -37.87
C ALA A 211 40.47 -37.84 -39.13
N VAL A 212 39.82 -37.47 -40.23
CA VAL A 212 39.66 -38.32 -41.42
C VAL A 212 40.88 -38.26 -42.37
N ILE A 213 41.75 -37.26 -42.24
CA ILE A 213 42.79 -36.94 -43.26
C ILE A 213 44.08 -37.79 -43.14
N PHE A 214 44.27 -38.58 -42.06
CA PHE A 214 45.60 -39.14 -41.71
C PHE A 214 45.88 -40.63 -42.07
N GLN A 215 45.13 -41.28 -42.95
CA GLN A 215 45.44 -42.67 -43.35
C GLN A 215 46.56 -42.74 -44.41
N LYS A 216 47.61 -43.54 -44.14
CA LYS A 216 48.87 -43.60 -44.90
C LYS A 216 48.96 -44.94 -45.67
N ASP A 217 48.89 -44.91 -47.00
CA ASP A 217 49.02 -46.11 -47.83
C ASP A 217 50.49 -46.52 -48.05
N MET A 218 50.81 -47.82 -47.94
CA MET A 218 52.15 -48.37 -48.16
C MET A 218 52.35 -48.81 -49.62
N VAL A 219 53.59 -48.65 -50.14
CA VAL A 219 53.94 -49.06 -51.51
C VAL A 219 54.39 -50.53 -51.54
N PRO A 220 53.84 -51.39 -52.42
CA PRO A 220 54.21 -52.81 -52.51
C PRO A 220 55.64 -53.07 -53.02
N LEU A 221 56.30 -54.08 -52.45
CA LEU A 221 57.68 -54.51 -52.72
C LEU A 221 57.96 -55.04 -54.14
N GLU A 222 56.93 -55.34 -54.93
CA GLU A 222 57.05 -55.87 -56.31
C GLU A 222 57.65 -54.87 -57.30
N SER A 223 57.75 -53.60 -56.91
CA SER A 223 58.27 -52.51 -57.73
C SER A 223 59.78 -52.60 -57.99
N PHE A 224 60.52 -53.48 -57.28
CA PHE A 224 61.97 -53.61 -57.36
C PHE A 224 62.40 -54.92 -58.03
N LYS A 225 63.18 -54.85 -59.14
CA LYS A 225 63.72 -56.05 -59.82
C LYS A 225 65.09 -56.41 -59.27
N ARG A 226 65.30 -57.64 -58.82
CA ARG A 226 66.61 -58.13 -58.35
C ARG A 226 67.50 -58.51 -59.53
N LEU A 227 68.74 -58.01 -59.54
CA LEU A 227 69.78 -58.29 -60.53
C LEU A 227 70.63 -59.52 -60.11
N PRO A 228 71.34 -60.16 -61.06
CA PRO A 228 72.11 -61.38 -60.80
C PRO A 228 73.26 -61.23 -59.80
N ASP A 229 73.79 -60.02 -59.65
CA ASP A 229 74.83 -59.66 -58.66
C ASP A 229 74.25 -59.42 -57.25
N GLY A 230 72.93 -59.57 -57.09
CA GLY A 230 72.21 -59.37 -55.85
C GLY A 230 71.73 -57.94 -55.61
N SER A 231 72.07 -56.98 -56.48
CA SER A 231 71.57 -55.61 -56.42
C SER A 231 70.12 -55.51 -56.91
N TYR A 232 69.43 -54.38 -56.67
CA TYR A 232 68.06 -54.17 -57.14
C TYR A 232 68.02 -52.99 -58.11
N HIS A 233 67.32 -53.17 -59.23
CA HIS A 233 67.08 -52.16 -60.24
C HIS A 233 65.62 -51.69 -60.20
N LEU A 234 65.46 -50.37 -60.17
CA LEU A 234 64.19 -49.67 -60.31
C LEU A 234 64.16 -49.01 -61.68
N SER A 235 63.05 -49.12 -62.43
CA SER A 235 62.99 -48.50 -63.76
C SER A 235 63.04 -46.97 -63.66
N GLY A 236 63.52 -46.28 -64.71
CA GLY A 236 63.61 -44.81 -64.70
C GLY A 236 62.28 -44.11 -64.43
N ASN A 237 61.17 -44.66 -64.94
CA ASN A 237 59.83 -44.11 -64.71
C ASN A 237 59.37 -44.36 -63.26
N ASP A 238 59.65 -45.54 -62.71
CA ASP A 238 59.33 -45.88 -61.32
C ASP A 238 60.18 -45.06 -60.34
N PHE A 239 61.43 -44.73 -60.71
CA PHE A 239 62.29 -43.82 -59.94
C PHE A 239 61.73 -42.41 -59.89
N VAL A 240 61.26 -41.86 -61.02
CA VAL A 240 60.64 -40.52 -61.06
C VAL A 240 59.36 -40.50 -60.23
N ASP A 241 58.51 -41.51 -60.34
CA ASP A 241 57.28 -41.63 -59.54
C ASP A 241 57.60 -41.77 -58.04
N LEU A 242 58.55 -42.63 -57.67
CA LEU A 242 59.01 -42.78 -56.29
C LEU A 242 59.60 -41.47 -55.73
N TYR A 243 60.41 -40.76 -56.52
CA TYR A 243 61.00 -39.48 -56.13
C TYR A 243 59.93 -38.40 -55.93
N GLN A 244 58.95 -38.30 -56.83
CA GLN A 244 57.83 -37.37 -56.68
C GLN A 244 56.95 -37.72 -55.47
N ARG A 245 56.66 -39.01 -55.24
CA ARG A 245 55.94 -39.48 -54.06
C ARG A 245 56.71 -39.22 -52.78
N ALA A 246 58.02 -39.47 -52.76
CA ALA A 246 58.89 -39.17 -51.62
C ALA A 246 58.93 -37.67 -51.32
N THR A 247 59.01 -36.82 -52.36
CA THR A 247 58.99 -35.36 -52.22
C THR A 247 57.64 -34.88 -51.67
N ARG A 248 56.53 -35.37 -52.22
CA ARG A 248 55.17 -35.09 -51.72
C ARG A 248 54.99 -35.59 -50.29
N ALA A 249 55.49 -36.78 -49.96
CA ALA A 249 55.46 -37.33 -48.61
C ALA A 249 56.32 -36.50 -47.63
N THR A 250 57.45 -35.96 -48.07
CA THR A 250 58.32 -35.11 -47.26
C THR A 250 57.65 -33.77 -46.98
N ASN A 251 57.05 -33.15 -48.00
CA ASN A 251 56.30 -31.91 -47.85
C ASN A 251 55.03 -32.12 -47.02
N ALA A 252 54.31 -33.23 -47.21
CA ALA A 252 53.16 -33.60 -46.40
C ALA A 252 53.54 -33.87 -44.95
N LYS A 253 54.68 -34.54 -44.71
CA LYS A 253 55.22 -34.74 -43.35
C LYS A 253 55.59 -33.42 -42.71
N ARG A 254 56.31 -32.53 -43.41
CA ARG A 254 56.66 -31.20 -42.88
C ARG A 254 55.42 -30.37 -42.56
N ASN A 255 54.40 -30.42 -43.41
CA ASN A 255 53.13 -29.76 -43.13
C ASN A 255 52.40 -30.41 -41.96
N ALA A 256 52.43 -31.74 -41.83
CA ALA A 256 51.85 -32.45 -40.69
C ALA A 256 52.59 -32.15 -39.38
N ASP A 257 53.91 -32.05 -39.40
CA ASP A 257 54.75 -31.70 -38.24
C ASP A 257 54.43 -30.25 -37.81
N ASN A 258 54.39 -29.30 -38.75
CA ASN A 258 53.99 -27.91 -38.47
C ASN A 258 52.56 -27.81 -37.91
N MET A 259 51.60 -28.56 -38.48
CA MET A 259 50.22 -28.61 -38.00
C MET A 259 50.12 -29.29 -36.63
N SER A 260 50.94 -30.30 -36.37
CA SER A 260 51.01 -30.98 -35.07
C SER A 260 51.57 -30.04 -34.00
N GLU A 261 52.57 -29.22 -34.32
CA GLU A 261 53.08 -28.18 -33.43
C GLU A 261 52.02 -27.13 -33.13
N GLN A 262 51.30 -26.64 -34.14
CA GLN A 262 50.18 -25.71 -33.94
C GLN A 262 49.05 -26.32 -33.10
N TYR A 263 48.74 -27.60 -33.32
CA TYR A 263 47.73 -28.31 -32.53
C TYR A 263 48.17 -28.49 -31.07
N LEU A 264 49.45 -28.79 -30.82
CA LEU A 264 50.03 -28.87 -29.48
C LEU A 264 49.95 -27.52 -28.76
N GLN A 265 50.33 -26.42 -29.42
CA GLN A 265 50.21 -25.06 -28.87
C GLN A 265 48.75 -24.70 -28.56
N MET A 266 47.82 -25.02 -29.46
CA MET A 266 46.40 -24.79 -29.24
C MET A 266 45.86 -25.68 -28.11
N LEU A 267 46.35 -26.90 -27.96
CA LEU A 267 45.97 -27.80 -26.87
C LEU A 267 46.45 -27.23 -25.52
N GLU A 268 47.69 -26.74 -25.47
CA GLU A 268 48.30 -26.09 -24.30
C GLU A 268 47.52 -24.82 -23.90
N GLN A 269 47.20 -23.95 -24.86
CA GLN A 269 46.35 -22.79 -24.62
C GLN A 269 44.94 -23.18 -24.14
N ASN A 270 44.35 -24.25 -24.69
CA ASN A 270 43.05 -24.74 -24.22
C ASN A 270 43.14 -25.32 -22.79
N THR A 271 44.24 -25.98 -22.43
CA THR A 271 44.42 -26.46 -21.06
C THR A 271 44.56 -25.31 -20.08
N GLU A 272 45.35 -24.29 -20.40
CA GLU A 272 45.48 -23.09 -19.57
C GLU A 272 44.14 -22.33 -19.45
N LEU A 273 43.41 -22.19 -20.57
CA LEU A 273 42.12 -21.53 -20.57
C LEU A 273 41.09 -22.31 -19.74
N ASN A 274 41.10 -23.65 -19.82
CA ASN A 274 40.22 -24.49 -19.01
C ASN A 274 40.55 -24.41 -17.52
N GLU A 275 41.83 -24.36 -17.14
CA GLU A 275 42.25 -24.15 -15.75
C GLU A 275 41.82 -22.76 -15.25
N TYR A 276 41.99 -21.72 -16.07
CA TYR A 276 41.54 -20.37 -15.75
C TYR A 276 40.01 -20.29 -15.61
N VAL A 277 39.25 -20.96 -16.48
CA VAL A 277 37.79 -21.05 -16.36
C VAL A 277 37.38 -21.81 -15.10
N ALA A 278 38.05 -22.92 -14.76
CA ALA A 278 37.76 -23.68 -13.56
C ALA A 278 37.98 -22.87 -12.28
N THR A 279 39.06 -22.10 -12.21
CA THR A 279 39.34 -21.20 -11.06
C THR A 279 38.30 -20.09 -10.95
N LEU A 280 37.93 -19.43 -12.06
CA LEU A 280 36.87 -18.43 -12.06
C LEU A 280 35.50 -18.99 -11.68
N GLU A 281 35.19 -20.22 -12.11
CA GLU A 281 33.95 -20.90 -11.72
C GLU A 281 33.93 -21.20 -10.23
N GLU A 282 35.05 -21.63 -9.65
CA GLU A 282 35.20 -21.91 -8.22
C GLU A 282 35.07 -20.63 -7.38
N GLU A 283 35.75 -19.54 -7.78
CA GLU A 283 35.62 -18.22 -7.16
C GLU A 283 34.19 -17.70 -7.22
N ARG A 284 33.53 -17.83 -8.38
CA ARG A 284 32.13 -17.43 -8.56
C ARG A 284 31.19 -18.30 -7.72
N HIS A 285 31.45 -19.60 -7.59
CA HIS A 285 30.67 -20.49 -6.73
C HIS A 285 30.84 -20.15 -5.25
N LEU A 286 32.06 -19.85 -4.80
CA LEU A 286 32.37 -19.43 -3.43
C LEU A 286 31.74 -18.08 -3.10
N SER A 287 31.89 -17.10 -4.00
CA SER A 287 31.29 -15.76 -3.88
C SER A 287 29.77 -15.83 -3.88
N GLY A 288 29.17 -16.60 -4.80
CA GLY A 288 27.73 -16.82 -4.87
C GLY A 288 27.19 -17.55 -3.63
N ARG A 289 27.93 -18.52 -3.07
CA ARG A 289 27.56 -19.17 -1.79
C ARG A 289 27.61 -18.21 -0.61
N LYS A 290 28.62 -17.34 -0.53
CA LYS A 290 28.69 -16.30 0.50
C LYS A 290 27.53 -15.33 0.39
N GLN A 291 27.29 -14.77 -0.80
CA GLN A 291 26.15 -13.87 -1.05
C GLN A 291 24.81 -14.54 -0.72
N LEU A 292 24.63 -15.82 -1.08
CA LEU A 292 23.41 -16.56 -0.75
C LEU A 292 23.26 -16.75 0.76
N ALA A 293 24.34 -17.04 1.48
CA ALA A 293 24.33 -17.19 2.93
C ALA A 293 24.00 -15.85 3.62
N ASP A 294 24.62 -14.75 3.19
CA ASP A 294 24.37 -13.41 3.72
C ASP A 294 22.92 -12.99 3.47
N LEU A 295 22.42 -13.18 2.25
CA LEU A 295 21.03 -12.93 1.90
C LEU A 295 20.07 -13.81 2.71
N GLN A 296 20.40 -15.07 2.99
CA GLN A 296 19.56 -15.94 3.82
C GLN A 296 19.49 -15.45 5.27
N VAL A 297 20.60 -14.97 5.83
CA VAL A 297 20.65 -14.38 7.18
C VAL A 297 19.82 -13.10 7.22
N GLU A 298 19.99 -12.22 6.25
CA GLU A 298 19.23 -10.97 6.15
C GLU A 298 17.73 -11.23 5.96
N ASN A 299 17.36 -12.18 5.08
CA ASN A 299 15.96 -12.55 4.86
C ASN A 299 15.33 -13.13 6.13
N LYS A 300 16.08 -13.90 6.92
CA LYS A 300 15.61 -14.40 8.22
C LYS A 300 15.37 -13.25 9.20
N LYS A 301 16.30 -12.30 9.30
CA LYS A 301 16.17 -11.11 10.15
C LYS A 301 14.95 -10.26 9.75
N LEU A 302 14.80 -9.98 8.45
CA LEU A 302 13.66 -9.24 7.91
C LEU A 302 12.32 -9.95 8.15
N LYS A 303 12.29 -11.28 8.11
CA LYS A 303 11.09 -12.07 8.46
C LYS A 303 10.75 -11.97 9.94
N GLU A 304 11.75 -11.99 10.82
CA GLU A 304 11.55 -11.84 12.26
C GLU A 304 11.07 -10.42 12.60
N GLU A 305 11.66 -9.39 11.98
CA GLU A 305 11.23 -7.99 12.11
C GLU A 305 9.80 -7.81 11.58
N ASN A 306 9.48 -8.34 10.40
CA ASN A 306 8.11 -8.32 9.86
C ASN A 306 7.11 -9.00 10.80
N ARG A 307 7.47 -10.13 11.42
CA ARG A 307 6.61 -10.82 12.38
C ARG A 307 6.38 -9.97 13.63
N SER A 308 7.42 -9.31 14.13
CA SER A 308 7.35 -8.40 15.28
C SER A 308 6.47 -7.18 14.96
N LEU A 309 6.66 -6.56 13.79
CA LEU A 309 5.85 -5.43 13.32
C LEU A 309 4.38 -5.81 13.17
N ARG A 310 4.08 -6.96 12.55
CA ARG A 310 2.70 -7.48 12.45
C ARG A 310 2.07 -7.69 13.83
N GLN A 311 2.81 -8.22 14.80
CA GLN A 311 2.32 -8.36 16.17
C GLN A 311 2.08 -7.02 16.85
N ARG A 312 2.95 -6.02 16.64
CA ARG A 312 2.76 -4.67 17.17
C ARG A 312 1.53 -4.01 16.55
N LEU A 313 1.38 -4.10 15.23
CA LEU A 313 0.22 -3.59 14.50
C LEU A 313 -1.08 -4.22 15.03
N GLU A 314 -1.08 -5.55 15.21
CA GLU A 314 -2.24 -6.27 15.75
C GLU A 314 -2.57 -5.85 17.18
N ARG A 315 -1.56 -5.63 18.03
CA ARG A 315 -1.77 -5.08 19.38
C ARG A 315 -2.33 -3.66 19.33
N LEU A 316 -1.85 -2.83 18.40
CA LEU A 316 -2.31 -1.46 18.23
C LEU A 316 -3.76 -1.44 17.74
N LYS A 317 -4.10 -2.25 16.73
CA LYS A 317 -5.47 -2.45 16.23
C LYS A 317 -6.41 -2.89 17.36
N ASN A 318 -5.99 -3.88 18.16
CA ASN A 318 -6.77 -4.33 19.32
C ASN A 318 -6.89 -3.27 20.42
N ALA A 319 -5.86 -2.47 20.68
CA ALA A 319 -5.91 -1.37 21.63
C ALA A 319 -6.86 -0.27 21.13
N PHE A 320 -6.79 0.07 19.85
CA PHE A 320 -7.64 1.05 19.19
C PHE A 320 -9.11 0.58 19.21
N GLN A 321 -9.39 -0.66 18.84
CA GLN A 321 -10.73 -1.26 18.91
C GLN A 321 -11.28 -1.25 20.34
N LYS A 322 -10.44 -1.53 21.35
CA LYS A 322 -10.85 -1.46 22.77
C LYS A 322 -11.11 -0.03 23.21
N SER A 323 -10.33 0.94 22.75
CA SER A 323 -10.55 2.37 23.03
C SER A 323 -11.82 2.87 22.35
N ILE A 324 -12.07 2.50 21.10
CA ILE A 324 -13.32 2.73 20.36
C ILE A 324 -14.49 2.12 21.13
N THR A 325 -14.40 0.83 21.50
CA THR A 325 -15.46 0.16 22.25
C THR A 325 -15.72 0.85 23.58
N ARG A 326 -14.67 1.27 24.31
CA ARG A 326 -14.81 2.07 25.53
C ARG A 326 -15.43 3.43 25.26
N LEU A 327 -15.06 4.10 24.18
CA LEU A 327 -15.61 5.40 23.79
C LEU A 327 -17.09 5.25 23.39
N SER A 328 -17.46 4.26 22.58
CA SER A 328 -18.85 3.91 22.27
C SER A 328 -19.65 3.57 23.52
N ILE A 329 -19.11 2.76 24.45
CA ILE A 329 -19.80 2.45 25.71
C ILE A 329 -19.89 3.69 26.61
N ARG A 330 -18.81 4.46 26.73
CA ARG A 330 -18.71 5.63 27.61
C ARG A 330 -19.45 6.84 27.05
N PHE A 331 -19.62 6.95 25.73
CA PHE A 331 -20.16 8.12 25.03
C PHE A 331 -21.36 7.85 24.13
N GLY A 332 -21.83 6.61 24.00
CA GLY A 332 -23.04 6.28 23.25
C GLY A 332 -22.93 6.50 21.73
N LEU A 333 -21.72 6.67 21.20
CA LEU A 333 -21.43 6.96 19.80
C LEU A 333 -21.30 5.64 19.00
N ALA A 334 -21.93 5.56 17.83
CA ALA A 334 -21.76 4.44 16.91
C ALA A 334 -20.44 4.59 16.11
N GLU A 335 -19.85 3.50 15.60
CA GLU A 335 -18.63 3.54 14.77
C GLU A 335 -18.75 4.49 13.55
N LYS A 336 -19.97 4.64 13.01
CA LYS A 336 -20.31 5.61 11.96
C LYS A 336 -20.19 7.06 12.41
N ASP A 337 -20.56 7.39 13.64
CA ASP A 337 -20.48 8.75 14.19
C ASP A 337 -19.03 9.21 14.39
N MET A 338 -18.10 8.24 14.45
CA MET A 338 -16.65 8.47 14.49
C MET A 338 -16.00 8.51 13.09
N GLY A 339 -16.79 8.33 12.02
CA GLY A 339 -16.30 8.36 10.64
C GLY A 339 -15.39 7.19 10.26
N LEU A 340 -15.53 6.03 10.93
CA LEU A 340 -14.57 4.91 10.82
C LEU A 340 -15.01 3.77 9.88
N SER A 341 -16.23 3.78 9.34
CA SER A 341 -16.75 2.60 8.61
C SER A 341 -16.06 2.34 7.27
N GLU A 342 -15.39 3.32 6.68
CA GLU A 342 -14.60 3.13 5.43
C GLU A 342 -13.10 2.93 5.71
N GLU A 343 -12.59 3.36 6.87
CA GLU A 343 -11.15 3.31 7.18
C GLU A 343 -10.68 1.95 7.73
N LEU A 344 -11.61 1.12 8.22
CA LEU A 344 -11.33 -0.21 8.81
C LEU A 344 -11.49 -1.40 7.83
N GLU A 345 -11.94 -1.17 6.60
CA GLU A 345 -12.13 -2.23 5.57
C GLU A 345 -10.84 -2.64 4.82
N VAL A 346 -9.67 -2.17 5.25
CA VAL A 346 -8.36 -2.62 4.76
C VAL A 346 -7.77 -3.70 5.66
#